data_AF-A0A955XR03-F1
#
_entry.id   AF-A0A955XR03-F1
#
_cell.length_a   1.000
_cell.length_b   1.000
_cell.length_c   1.000
_cell.angle_alpha   90.00
_cell.angle_beta   90.00
_cell.angle_gamma   90.00
#
_symmetry.space_group_name_H-M   'P 1'
#
loop_
_entity.id
_entity.type
_entity.pdbx_description
1 polymer ?
#
loop_
_entity_poly.entity_id
_entity_poly.type
_entity_poly.pdbx_seq_one_letter_code
_entity_poly.pdbx_strand_id
1 'polypeptide(L)'
;MDLNVEDDFEAKSVKLQLDIEHTYVGDLYIELAHEDGFSVTIREKGTGGSAHDINELIDVPELAGKTIGGEWSLLVSDNARIDEGTVKRWALVVEAAE
;
A
#
# COMPACT_ATOMS: atom_id res chain seq x y z
N MET A 1 6.18 8.06 -2.28
CA MET A 1 6.04 8.49 -0.88
C MET A 1 6.67 7.40 -0.07
N ASP A 2 7.57 7.76 0.82
CA ASP A 2 8.48 6.81 1.44
C ASP A 2 8.29 6.82 2.96
N LEU A 3 8.36 5.65 3.58
CA LEU A 3 8.20 5.40 5.00
C LEU A 3 9.41 4.61 5.48
N ASN A 4 10.23 5.22 6.33
CA ASN A 4 11.35 4.52 6.96
C ASN A 4 10.90 3.90 8.28
N VAL A 5 11.09 2.60 8.44
CA VAL A 5 10.89 1.86 9.68
C VAL A 5 12.27 1.65 10.31
N GLU A 6 12.56 2.36 11.40
CA GLU A 6 13.89 2.36 12.03
C GLU A 6 14.21 1.06 12.78
N ASP A 7 13.19 0.35 13.25
CA ASP A 7 13.35 -0.88 14.01
C ASP A 7 13.26 -2.12 13.11
N ASP A 8 14.26 -3.00 13.21
CA ASP A 8 14.22 -4.32 12.62
C ASP A 8 13.51 -5.31 13.56
N PHE A 9 12.32 -5.74 13.18
CA PHE A 9 11.59 -6.80 13.88
C PHE A 9 10.80 -7.66 12.89
N GLU A 10 10.58 -8.92 13.27
CA GLU A 10 9.75 -9.84 12.49
C GLU A 10 8.27 -9.50 12.69
N ALA A 11 7.53 -9.35 11.59
CA ALA A 11 6.09 -9.15 11.65
C ALA A 11 5.34 -10.47 11.77
N LYS A 12 4.46 -10.57 12.75
CA LYS A 12 3.45 -11.63 12.83
C LYS A 12 2.33 -11.39 11.82
N SER A 13 1.87 -10.15 11.67
CA SER A 13 0.89 -9.75 10.67
C SER A 13 1.13 -8.31 10.22
N VAL A 14 0.84 -8.03 8.95
CA VAL A 14 0.94 -6.67 8.38
C VAL A 14 -0.35 -6.34 7.67
N LYS A 15 -0.84 -5.12 7.92
CA LYS A 15 -1.92 -4.51 7.15
C LYS A 15 -1.47 -3.17 6.57
N LEU A 16 -1.88 -2.89 5.34
CA LEU A 16 -1.69 -1.62 4.69
C LEU A 16 -2.97 -0.78 4.84
N GLN A 17 -2.85 0.35 5.52
CA GLN A 17 -3.90 1.36 5.56
C GLN A 17 -3.74 2.29 4.37
N LEU A 18 -4.81 2.47 3.58
CA LEU A 18 -4.86 3.39 2.45
C LEU A 18 -5.98 4.42 2.64
N ASP A 19 -5.64 5.68 2.41
CA ASP A 19 -6.55 6.81 2.32
C ASP A 19 -6.21 7.63 1.07
N ILE A 20 -6.98 7.42 0.00
CA ILE A 20 -6.74 7.99 -1.32
C ILE A 20 -8.05 8.60 -1.82
N GLU A 21 -8.06 9.90 -2.09
CA GLU A 21 -9.16 10.54 -2.80
C GLU A 21 -9.00 10.31 -4.30
N HIS A 22 -9.99 9.74 -4.97
CA HIS A 22 -9.96 9.51 -6.41
C HIS A 22 -11.36 9.36 -7.01
N THR A 23 -11.55 9.90 -8.21
CA THR A 23 -12.85 9.87 -8.88
C THR A 23 -13.21 8.47 -9.40
N TYR A 24 -12.25 7.69 -9.88
CA TYR A 24 -12.49 6.30 -10.32
C TYR A 24 -11.39 5.37 -9.84
N VAL A 25 -11.63 4.64 -8.73
CA VAL A 25 -10.57 3.79 -8.14
C VAL A 25 -10.18 2.60 -9.03
N GLY A 26 -11.04 2.26 -10.00
CA GLY A 26 -10.74 1.27 -11.04
C GLY A 26 -9.55 1.60 -11.93
N ASP A 27 -9.15 2.86 -12.01
CA ASP A 27 -8.03 3.29 -12.86
C ASP A 27 -6.68 3.24 -12.14
N LEU A 28 -6.70 3.05 -10.83
CA LEU A 28 -5.52 3.03 -9.98
C LEU A 28 -4.82 1.68 -10.01
N TYR A 29 -3.51 1.72 -10.25
CA TYR A 29 -2.57 0.67 -9.90
C TYR A 29 -1.85 1.05 -8.60
N ILE A 30 -1.81 0.12 -7.64
CA ILE A 30 -1.18 0.33 -6.33
C ILE A 30 -0.22 -0.82 -6.03
N GLU A 31 1.04 -0.49 -5.79
CA GLU A 31 2.09 -1.42 -5.40
C GLU A 31 2.77 -0.93 -4.11
N LEU A 32 3.03 -1.88 -3.21
CA LEU A 32 3.88 -1.66 -2.04
C LEU A 32 5.25 -2.26 -2.34
N ALA A 33 6.31 -1.46 -2.21
CA ALA A 33 7.68 -1.87 -2.44
C ALA A 33 8.55 -1.60 -1.20
N HIS A 34 9.60 -2.37 -1.04
CA HIS A 34 10.62 -2.23 -0.01
C HIS A 34 12.02 -2.14 -0.64
N GLU A 35 12.94 -1.46 0.04
CA GLU A 35 14.31 -1.25 -0.46
C GLU A 35 15.11 -2.54 -0.69
N ASP A 36 14.75 -3.63 0.00
CA ASP A 36 15.40 -4.94 -0.16
C ASP A 36 15.02 -5.67 -1.46
N GLY A 37 14.13 -5.08 -2.27
CA GLY A 37 13.63 -5.64 -3.52
C GLY A 37 12.33 -6.43 -3.39
N PHE A 38 11.71 -6.50 -2.20
CA PHE A 38 10.35 -6.98 -2.06
C PHE A 38 9.37 -6.02 -2.73
N SER A 39 8.44 -6.54 -3.53
CA SER A 39 7.28 -5.80 -3.99
C SER A 39 6.03 -6.68 -4.05
N VAL A 40 4.87 -6.06 -3.80
CA VAL A 40 3.57 -6.72 -3.89
C VAL A 40 2.54 -5.77 -4.48
N THR A 41 1.83 -6.23 -5.51
CA THR A 41 0.69 -5.49 -6.04
C THR A 41 -0.47 -5.58 -5.05
N ILE A 42 -0.88 -4.43 -4.52
CA ILE A 42 -2.03 -4.31 -3.63
C ILE A 42 -3.32 -4.21 -4.44
N ARG A 43 -3.27 -3.50 -5.58
CA ARG A 43 -4.42 -3.33 -6.45
C ARG A 43 -3.98 -3.27 -7.91
N GLU A 44 -4.56 -4.17 -8.70
CA GLU A 44 -4.43 -4.18 -10.16
C GLU A 44 -5.39 -3.18 -10.81
N LYS A 45 -5.00 -2.65 -11.96
CA LYS A 45 -5.90 -1.80 -12.75
C LYS A 45 -7.17 -2.57 -13.16
N GLY A 46 -8.30 -1.88 -13.15
CA GLY A 46 -9.62 -2.41 -13.50
C GLY A 46 -10.36 -3.04 -12.34
N THR A 47 -9.81 -2.98 -11.12
CA THR A 47 -10.44 -3.52 -9.91
C THR A 47 -11.07 -2.41 -9.08
N GLY A 48 -12.26 -2.65 -8.51
CA GLY A 48 -13.02 -1.63 -7.76
C GLY A 48 -13.99 -0.79 -8.61
N GLY A 49 -13.88 -0.84 -9.94
CA GLY A 49 -14.88 -0.28 -10.85
C GLY A 49 -15.07 1.23 -10.69
N SER A 50 -16.33 1.67 -10.67
CA SER A 50 -16.70 3.09 -10.56
C SER A 50 -16.82 3.61 -9.13
N ALA A 51 -16.20 2.93 -8.17
CA ALA A 51 -16.16 3.43 -6.80
C ALA A 51 -15.28 4.69 -6.72
N HIS A 52 -15.67 5.59 -5.82
CA HIS A 52 -14.92 6.78 -5.46
C HIS A 52 -14.14 6.50 -4.19
N ASP A 53 -12.92 7.04 -4.13
CA ASP A 53 -12.02 7.03 -2.97
C ASP A 53 -11.64 5.62 -2.45
N ILE A 54 -10.50 5.55 -1.77
CA ILE A 54 -10.04 4.35 -1.07
C ILE A 54 -9.86 4.72 0.37
N ASN A 55 -10.65 4.12 1.26
CA ASN A 55 -10.44 4.17 2.70
C ASN A 55 -10.51 2.73 3.23
N GLU A 56 -9.38 2.04 3.15
CA GLU A 56 -9.32 0.59 3.35
C GLU A 56 -8.14 0.20 4.24
N LEU A 57 -8.31 -0.94 4.92
CA LEU A 57 -7.25 -1.62 5.65
C LEU A 57 -7.11 -3.02 5.04
N ILE A 58 -6.00 -3.24 4.34
CA ILE A 58 -5.77 -4.41 3.50
C ILE A 58 -4.74 -5.31 4.18
N ASP A 59 -5.05 -6.59 4.36
CA ASP A 59 -4.07 -7.57 4.86
C ASP A 59 -3.00 -7.85 3.80
N VAL A 60 -1.72 -7.84 4.21
CA VAL A 60 -0.56 -8.15 3.35
C VAL A 60 0.14 -9.41 3.88
N PRO A 61 -0.44 -10.61 3.64
CA PRO A 61 0.06 -11.85 4.22
C PRO A 61 1.47 -12.22 3.76
N GLU A 62 1.94 -11.69 2.63
CA GLU A 62 3.30 -11.87 2.10
C GLU A 62 4.38 -11.32 3.04
N LEU A 63 4.00 -10.44 3.98
CA LEU A 63 4.90 -9.84 4.96
C LEU A 63 4.89 -10.56 6.31
N ALA A 64 3.99 -11.53 6.53
CA ALA A 64 4.02 -12.33 7.75
C ALA A 64 5.30 -13.19 7.80
N GLY A 65 6.01 -13.13 8.92
CA GLY A 65 7.31 -13.76 9.14
C GLY A 65 8.49 -13.05 8.46
N LYS A 66 8.31 -11.83 7.94
CA LYS A 66 9.40 -11.01 7.39
C LYS A 66 9.84 -9.94 8.37
N THR A 67 11.12 -9.57 8.31
CA THR A 67 11.62 -8.34 8.94
C THR A 67 11.07 -7.13 8.20
N ILE A 68 10.54 -6.14 8.95
CA ILE A 68 9.88 -4.95 8.37
C ILE A 68 10.74 -3.69 8.38
N GLY A 69 11.89 -3.71 9.06
CA GLY A 69 12.79 -2.55 9.10
C GLY A 69 13.31 -2.18 7.71
N GLY A 70 13.48 -0.88 7.49
CA GLY A 70 13.93 -0.30 6.21
C GLY A 70 12.94 0.67 5.57
N GLU A 71 13.28 1.09 4.35
CA GLU A 71 12.50 2.02 3.55
C GLU A 71 11.42 1.32 2.73
N TRP A 72 10.18 1.75 2.94
CA TRP A 72 8.99 1.33 2.21
C TRP A 72 8.48 2.44 1.31
N SER A 73 8.10 2.10 0.08
CA SER A 73 7.51 3.03 -0.88
C SER A 73 6.14 2.53 -1.32
N LEU A 74 5.16 3.45 -1.33
CA LEU A 74 3.87 3.22 -1.99
C LEU A 74 3.89 3.85 -3.39
N LEU A 75 3.74 3.00 -4.41
CA LEU A 75 3.61 3.42 -5.79
C LEU A 75 2.13 3.43 -6.16
N VAL A 76 1.63 4.61 -6.54
CA VAL A 76 0.26 4.80 -7.02
C VAL A 76 0.32 5.40 -8.41
N SER A 77 -0.29 4.72 -9.37
CA SER A 77 -0.31 5.14 -10.78
C SER A 77 -1.75 5.22 -11.28
N ASP A 78 -2.21 6.44 -11.57
CA ASP A 78 -3.46 6.67 -12.28
C ASP A 78 -3.21 6.58 -13.79
N ASN A 79 -3.98 5.72 -14.44
CA ASN A 79 -3.86 5.43 -15.86
C ASN A 79 -5.08 5.94 -16.66
N ALA A 80 -5.87 6.86 -16.10
CA ALA A 80 -6.89 7.64 -16.79
C ALA A 80 -6.40 9.08 -17.01
N ARG A 81 -6.61 9.62 -18.21
CA ARG A 81 -6.00 10.89 -18.63
C ARG A 81 -6.69 12.15 -18.08
N ILE A 82 -7.86 12.01 -17.48
CA ILE A 82 -8.74 13.14 -17.08
C ILE A 82 -8.97 13.16 -15.57
N ASP A 83 -8.87 11.99 -14.93
CA ASP A 83 -9.14 11.89 -13.50
C ASP A 83 -7.99 12.48 -12.70
N GLU A 84 -8.35 13.04 -11.54
CA GLU A 84 -7.42 13.57 -10.57
C GLU A 84 -7.68 12.86 -9.25
N GLY A 85 -6.61 12.60 -8.52
CA GLY A 85 -6.71 12.12 -7.15
C GLY A 85 -5.44 12.40 -6.36
N THR A 86 -5.51 12.12 -5.07
CA THR A 86 -4.47 12.43 -4.12
C THR A 86 -4.39 11.34 -3.07
N VAL A 87 -3.19 10.79 -2.90
CA VAL A 87 -2.89 9.97 -1.71
C VAL A 87 -2.86 10.90 -0.50
N LYS A 88 -3.87 10.80 0.36
CA LYS A 88 -3.93 11.57 1.61
C LYS A 88 -3.02 10.98 2.65
N ARG A 89 -3.09 9.66 2.80
CA ARG A 89 -2.33 8.93 3.80
C ARG A 89 -2.18 7.48 3.39
N TRP A 90 -1.06 6.90 3.78
CA TRP A 90 -0.92 5.47 3.89
C TRP A 90 -0.11 5.13 5.14
N ALA A 91 -0.22 3.90 5.63
CA ALA A 91 0.57 3.41 6.76
C ALA A 91 0.67 1.89 6.74
N LEU A 92 1.78 1.37 7.24
CA LEU A 92 1.88 -0.04 7.63
C LEU A 92 1.45 -0.19 9.08
N VAL A 93 0.48 -1.08 9.32
CA VAL A 93 0.04 -1.49 10.65
C VAL A 93 0.61 -2.88 10.89
N VAL A 94 1.60 -2.95 11.77
CA VAL A 94 2.39 -4.16 11.99
C VAL A 94 2.11 -4.70 13.39
N GLU A 95 1.81 -5.99 13.47
CA GLU A 95 1.87 -6.75 14.72
C GLU A 95 3.23 -7.45 14.76
N ALA A 96 4.07 -7.12 15.74
CA ALA A 96 5.36 -7.79 15.92
C ALA A 96 5.17 -9.24 16.38
N ALA A 97 6.05 -10.13 15.93
CA ALA A 97 6.20 -11.45 16.52
C ALA A 97 6.82 -11.32 17.93
N GLU A 98 6.37 -12.17 18.86
CA GLU A 98 6.91 -12.25 20.23
C GLU A 98 8.27 -12.94 20.31
#